data_AF-A0AA39MQT3-F1
#
_entry.id   AF-A0AA39MQT3-F1
#
_cell.length_a   1.000
_cell.length_b   1.000
_cell.length_c   1.000
_cell.angle_alpha   90.00
_cell.angle_beta   90.00
_cell.angle_gamma   90.00
#
_symmetry.space_group_name_H-M   'P 1'
#
loop_
_entity.id
_entity.type
_entity.pdbx_description
1 polymer ?
#
loop_
_entity_poly.entity_id
_entity_poly.type
_entity_poly.pdbx_seq_one_letter_code
_entity_poly.pdbx_strand_id
1 'polypeptide(L)'
;MAIHNAYKCGRYWENIPSYEHRGRCAVCNAEDSLEHVLLECNIPGQRLIWELAQELWEMKHPTWPRLTYGKILGCSTADLRDEKKNVLHGLTRLYRILITESAYLIWCLRCERKISRNDEPERWHTQQEIRNRWIKQINTRLILDCAMANAKRYGKKALEEDTVLQTWHNTLQNEDSLPDNWVREPGVLVGIGLNNRLQGHDNDS
;
A
#
# COMPACT_ATOMS: atom_id res chain seq x y z
N MET A 1 -1.40 14.79 -10.73
CA MET A 1 -0.84 14.14 -11.95
C MET A 1 -1.83 13.25 -12.69
N ALA A 2 -2.89 12.71 -12.07
CA ALA A 2 -3.93 11.91 -12.75
C ALA A 2 -4.83 12.68 -13.74
N ILE A 3 -4.88 14.01 -13.66
CA ILE A 3 -5.85 14.86 -14.38
C ILE A 3 -5.37 15.25 -15.80
N HIS A 4 -4.07 15.24 -16.05
CA HIS A 4 -3.52 15.41 -17.39
C HIS A 4 -3.08 14.03 -17.87
N ASN A 5 -3.34 13.67 -19.14
CA ASN A 5 -3.04 12.38 -19.80
C ASN A 5 -1.53 12.00 -19.83
N ALA A 6 -0.81 12.19 -18.72
CA ALA A 6 0.60 11.87 -18.52
C ALA A 6 0.82 10.37 -18.34
N TYR A 7 -0.22 9.63 -17.96
CA TYR A 7 -0.17 8.18 -17.85
C TYR A 7 -0.40 7.54 -19.22
N LYS A 8 0.47 6.58 -19.58
CA LYS A 8 0.33 5.78 -20.80
C LYS A 8 -0.77 4.72 -20.61
N CYS A 9 -2.02 5.16 -20.70
CA CYS A 9 -3.22 4.37 -20.40
C CYS A 9 -4.39 4.74 -21.33
N GLY A 10 -5.37 3.84 -21.47
CA GLY A 10 -6.58 4.07 -22.28
C GLY A 10 -6.28 4.58 -23.69
N ARG A 11 -6.97 5.67 -24.06
CA ARG A 11 -6.88 6.37 -25.36
C ARG A 11 -5.48 6.81 -25.78
N TYR A 12 -4.52 6.91 -24.85
CA TYR A 12 -3.12 7.17 -25.22
C TYR A 12 -2.62 6.16 -26.26
N TRP A 13 -2.98 4.89 -26.10
CA TRP A 13 -2.52 3.80 -26.97
C TRP A 13 -3.22 3.75 -28.32
N GLU A 14 -4.43 4.30 -28.44
CA GLU A 14 -5.17 4.38 -29.71
C GLU A 14 -4.42 5.22 -30.77
N ASN A 15 -3.56 6.13 -30.33
CA ASN A 15 -2.78 6.99 -31.20
C ASN A 15 -1.43 6.37 -31.64
N ILE A 16 -1.13 5.13 -31.21
CA ILE A 16 0.12 4.44 -31.53
C ILE A 16 -0.19 3.20 -32.38
N PRO A 17 0.12 3.24 -33.69
CA PRO A 17 -0.08 2.10 -34.59
C PRO A 17 0.50 0.80 -34.03
N SER A 18 -0.27 -0.29 -34.12
CA SER A 18 0.08 -1.64 -33.64
C SER A 18 0.08 -1.84 -32.12
N TYR A 19 -0.21 -0.80 -31.32
CA TYR A 19 -0.24 -0.86 -29.86
C TYR A 19 -1.60 -0.52 -29.25
N GLU A 20 -2.64 -0.34 -30.07
CA GLU A 20 -3.99 0.07 -29.69
C GLU A 20 -4.61 -0.93 -28.71
N HIS A 21 -4.28 -2.21 -28.84
CA HIS A 21 -4.69 -3.29 -27.93
C HIS A 21 -4.28 -3.04 -26.46
N ARG A 22 -3.27 -2.19 -26.21
CA ARG A 22 -2.85 -1.81 -24.85
C ARG A 22 -3.77 -0.80 -24.17
N GLY A 23 -4.68 -0.16 -24.92
CA GLY A 23 -5.69 0.76 -24.39
C GLY A 23 -6.78 0.07 -23.59
N ARG A 24 -6.88 -1.28 -23.65
CA ARG A 24 -7.91 -2.06 -22.96
C ARG A 24 -7.32 -3.12 -22.04
N CYS A 25 -8.04 -3.44 -20.98
CA CYS A 25 -7.70 -4.54 -20.08
C CYS A 25 -7.96 -5.88 -20.77
N ALA A 26 -6.98 -6.80 -20.75
CA ALA A 26 -7.08 -8.10 -21.42
C ALA A 26 -8.18 -9.01 -20.82
N VAL A 27 -8.50 -8.85 -19.53
CA VAL A 27 -9.49 -9.68 -18.84
C VAL A 27 -10.84 -8.97 -18.74
N CYS A 28 -10.84 -7.70 -18.34
CA CYS A 28 -12.08 -6.97 -18.11
C CYS A 28 -12.70 -6.41 -19.40
N ASN A 29 -11.93 -6.31 -20.48
CA ASN A 29 -12.29 -5.64 -21.74
C ASN A 29 -12.74 -4.16 -21.59
N ALA A 30 -12.55 -3.59 -20.40
CA ALA A 30 -12.75 -2.18 -20.09
C ALA A 30 -11.57 -1.35 -20.57
N GLU A 31 -11.77 -0.03 -20.68
CA GLU A 31 -10.67 0.91 -20.89
C GLU A 31 -9.65 0.75 -19.76
N ASP A 32 -8.37 0.63 -20.12
CA ASP A 32 -7.27 0.53 -19.16
C ASP A 32 -6.97 1.93 -18.60
N SER A 33 -7.90 2.45 -17.79
CA SER A 33 -7.84 3.76 -17.13
C SER A 33 -7.19 3.65 -15.74
N LEU A 34 -6.76 4.79 -15.16
CA LEU A 34 -6.19 4.77 -13.82
C LEU A 34 -7.22 4.33 -12.76
N GLU A 35 -8.49 4.72 -12.90
CA GLU A 35 -9.57 4.27 -12.02
C GLU A 35 -9.78 2.76 -12.12
N HIS A 36 -9.85 2.22 -13.35
CA HIS A 36 -9.97 0.79 -13.59
C HIS A 36 -8.81 0.02 -12.94
N VAL A 37 -7.57 0.45 -13.19
CA VAL A 37 -6.36 -0.18 -12.67
C VAL A 37 -6.32 -0.19 -11.15
N LEU A 38 -6.76 0.90 -10.50
CA LEU A 38 -6.68 1.04 -9.05
C LEU A 38 -7.86 0.37 -8.32
N LEU A 39 -9.05 0.30 -8.91
CA LEU A 39 -10.27 -0.06 -8.17
C LEU A 39 -11.06 -1.23 -8.75
N GLU A 40 -10.96 -1.51 -10.05
CA GLU A 40 -11.93 -2.37 -10.75
C GLU A 40 -11.30 -3.58 -11.46
N CYS A 41 -9.97 -3.60 -11.61
CA CYS A 41 -9.30 -4.59 -12.43
C CYS A 41 -9.39 -6.00 -11.83
N ASN A 42 -9.88 -6.96 -12.63
CA ASN A 42 -9.98 -8.37 -12.24
C ASN A 42 -8.65 -9.14 -12.39
N ILE A 43 -7.63 -8.53 -12.98
CA ILE A 43 -6.32 -9.16 -13.10
C ILE A 43 -5.69 -9.24 -11.70
N PRO A 44 -5.08 -10.39 -11.32
CA PRO A 44 -4.47 -10.55 -10.01
C PRO A 44 -3.51 -9.41 -9.66
N GLY A 45 -3.64 -8.88 -8.45
CA GLY A 45 -2.73 -7.88 -7.89
C GLY A 45 -3.43 -6.72 -7.22
N GLN A 46 -4.33 -6.03 -7.92
CA GLN A 46 -5.05 -4.88 -7.39
C GLN A 46 -5.81 -5.25 -6.10
N ARG A 47 -6.67 -6.26 -6.18
CA ARG A 47 -7.46 -6.74 -5.05
C ARG A 47 -6.58 -7.24 -3.90
N LEU A 48 -5.59 -8.07 -4.18
CA LEU A 48 -4.67 -8.61 -3.18
C LEU A 48 -3.92 -7.50 -2.43
N ILE A 49 -3.47 -6.46 -3.13
CA ILE A 49 -2.78 -5.33 -2.50
C ILE A 49 -3.72 -4.57 -1.55
N TRP A 50 -4.97 -4.34 -1.94
CA TRP A 50 -5.94 -3.69 -1.05
C TRP A 50 -6.34 -4.56 0.12
N GLU A 51 -6.47 -5.87 -0.06
CA GLU A 51 -6.68 -6.85 1.02
C GLU A 51 -5.53 -6.76 2.04
N LEU A 52 -4.27 -6.76 1.59
CA LEU A 52 -3.10 -6.62 2.46
C LEU A 52 -3.05 -5.27 3.20
N ALA A 53 -3.42 -4.17 2.52
CA ALA A 53 -3.49 -2.85 3.13
C ALA A 53 -4.59 -2.78 4.19
N GLN A 54 -5.73 -3.40 3.94
CA GLN A 54 -6.83 -3.54 4.88
C GLN A 54 -6.42 -4.40 6.09
N GLU A 55 -5.75 -5.53 5.88
CA GLU A 55 -5.24 -6.40 6.96
C GLU A 55 -4.36 -5.61 7.94
N LEU A 56 -3.40 -4.84 7.43
CA LEU A 56 -2.50 -4.03 8.28
C LEU A 56 -3.24 -2.90 9.00
N TRP A 57 -4.23 -2.29 8.34
CA TRP A 57 -5.05 -1.23 8.92
C TRP A 57 -5.91 -1.73 10.07
N GLU A 58 -6.53 -2.89 9.90
CA GLU A 58 -7.45 -3.48 10.87
C GLU A 58 -6.78 -3.90 12.17
N MET A 59 -5.45 -4.04 12.18
CA MET A 59 -4.68 -4.21 13.42
C MET A 59 -4.79 -3.00 14.36
N LYS A 60 -5.05 -1.80 13.81
CA LYS A 60 -5.07 -0.54 14.58
C LYS A 60 -6.43 0.13 14.62
N HIS A 61 -7.26 -0.08 13.59
CA HIS A 61 -8.56 0.58 13.50
C HIS A 61 -9.61 -0.37 12.93
N PRO A 62 -10.78 -0.52 13.59
CA PRO A 62 -11.74 -1.60 13.30
C PRO A 62 -12.46 -1.49 11.96
N THR A 63 -12.37 -0.35 11.29
CA THR A 63 -13.11 -0.10 10.05
C THR A 63 -12.18 0.39 8.96
N TRP A 64 -12.05 -0.40 7.89
CA TRP A 64 -11.39 0.01 6.66
C TRP A 64 -12.26 1.03 5.90
N PRO A 65 -11.73 2.23 5.56
CA PRO A 65 -12.49 3.20 4.80
C PRO A 65 -12.74 2.70 3.38
N ARG A 66 -14.01 2.77 2.93
CA ARG A 66 -14.36 2.51 1.53
C ARG A 66 -13.50 3.37 0.61
N LEU A 67 -12.72 2.72 -0.24
CA LEU A 67 -11.92 3.35 -1.27
C LEU A 67 -12.80 3.84 -2.42
N THR A 68 -12.47 5.04 -2.91
CA THR A 68 -13.03 5.63 -4.12
C THR A 68 -11.89 6.30 -4.86
N TYR A 69 -12.06 6.54 -6.16
CA TYR A 69 -10.99 7.12 -6.96
C TYR A 69 -10.58 8.50 -6.42
N GLY A 70 -11.56 9.33 -6.06
CA GLY A 70 -11.33 10.63 -5.42
C GLY A 70 -10.57 10.52 -4.09
N LYS A 71 -10.88 9.53 -3.24
CA LYS A 71 -10.16 9.32 -1.97
C LYS A 71 -8.71 8.90 -2.19
N ILE A 72 -8.43 8.09 -3.21
CA ILE A 72 -7.05 7.70 -3.52
C ILE A 72 -6.26 8.90 -4.02
N LEU A 73 -6.83 9.68 -4.94
CA LEU A 73 -6.17 10.87 -5.49
C LEU A 73 -6.00 11.99 -4.45
N GLY A 74 -6.95 12.12 -3.52
CA GLY A 74 -6.94 13.11 -2.44
C GLY A 74 -6.43 12.58 -1.10
N CYS A 75 -5.81 11.40 -1.05
CA CYS A 75 -5.43 10.77 0.23
C CYS A 75 -4.45 11.64 1.03
N SER A 76 -3.56 12.37 0.34
CA SER A 76 -2.57 13.26 0.96
C SER A 76 -3.19 14.39 1.79
N THR A 77 -4.44 14.75 1.53
CA THR A 77 -5.20 15.78 2.26
C THR A 77 -6.22 15.20 3.24
N ALA A 78 -6.29 13.87 3.38
CA ALA A 78 -7.25 13.24 4.28
C ALA A 78 -6.82 13.44 5.74
N ASP A 79 -7.73 13.89 6.60
CA ASP A 79 -7.56 13.97 8.05
C ASP A 79 -8.59 13.07 8.73
N LEU A 80 -8.11 12.05 9.42
CA LEU A 80 -8.97 11.18 10.21
C LEU A 80 -9.15 11.80 11.59
N ARG A 81 -10.39 11.84 12.05
CA ARG A 81 -10.76 12.54 13.28
C ARG A 81 -11.45 11.60 14.25
N ASP A 82 -11.21 11.82 15.53
CA ASP A 82 -11.96 11.17 16.61
C ASP A 82 -13.37 11.77 16.74
N GLU A 83 -14.16 11.21 17.67
CA GLU A 83 -15.51 11.71 18.00
C GLU A 83 -15.52 13.17 18.46
N LYS A 84 -14.40 13.64 19.03
CA LYS A 84 -14.19 15.01 19.52
C LYS A 84 -13.65 15.95 18.43
N LYS A 85 -13.57 15.48 17.17
CA LYS A 85 -13.04 16.19 15.99
C LYS A 85 -11.54 16.49 16.02
N ASN A 86 -10.78 15.90 16.93
CA ASN A 86 -9.32 16.00 16.95
C ASN A 86 -8.73 15.13 15.85
N VAL A 87 -7.65 15.58 15.22
CA VAL A 87 -6.96 14.81 14.18
C VAL A 87 -6.15 13.69 14.83
N LEU A 88 -6.38 12.47 14.37
CA LEU A 88 -5.60 11.30 14.75
C LEU A 88 -4.35 11.26 13.88
N HIS A 89 -3.30 11.99 14.27
CA HIS A 89 -2.11 12.22 13.44
C HIS A 89 -1.41 10.92 12.99
N GLY A 90 -1.08 10.01 13.92
CA GLY A 90 -0.46 8.73 13.58
C GLY A 90 -1.31 7.86 12.65
N LEU A 91 -2.62 7.75 12.93
CA LEU A 91 -3.55 6.97 12.11
C LEU A 91 -3.75 7.59 10.73
N THR A 92 -3.87 8.92 10.65
CA THR A 92 -3.95 9.67 9.41
C THR A 92 -2.70 9.46 8.56
N ARG A 93 -1.53 9.48 9.19
CA ARG A 93 -0.26 9.26 8.49
C ARG A 93 -0.15 7.82 7.98
N LEU A 94 -0.53 6.82 8.80
CA LEU A 94 -0.58 5.43 8.38
C LEU A 94 -1.52 5.26 7.17
N TYR A 95 -2.73 5.82 7.24
CA TYR A 95 -3.68 5.82 6.12
C TYR A 95 -3.04 6.35 4.84
N ARG A 96 -2.40 7.52 4.91
CA ARG A 96 -1.72 8.14 3.76
C ARG A 96 -0.68 7.21 3.17
N ILE A 97 0.19 6.61 3.99
CA ILE A 97 1.21 5.64 3.54
C ILE A 97 0.54 4.47 2.83
N LEU A 98 -0.42 3.80 3.48
CA LEU A 98 -1.05 2.59 2.95
C LEU A 98 -1.69 2.85 1.59
N ILE A 99 -2.42 3.97 1.45
CA ILE A 99 -3.07 4.32 0.18
C ILE A 99 -2.04 4.65 -0.90
N THR A 100 -1.04 5.48 -0.60
CA THR A 100 -0.07 5.91 -1.61
C THR A 100 0.84 4.78 -2.06
N GLU A 101 1.35 3.96 -1.14
CA GLU A 101 2.23 2.83 -1.48
C GLU A 101 1.48 1.77 -2.27
N SER A 102 0.27 1.40 -1.82
CA SER A 102 -0.56 0.41 -2.48
C SER A 102 -0.94 0.86 -3.89
N ALA A 103 -1.42 2.09 -4.06
CA ALA A 103 -1.77 2.63 -5.38
C ALA A 103 -0.56 2.67 -6.32
N TYR A 104 0.61 3.07 -5.80
CA TYR A 104 1.84 3.10 -6.58
C TYR A 104 2.27 1.68 -7.01
N LEU A 105 2.24 0.70 -6.12
CA LEU A 105 2.60 -0.68 -6.47
C LEU A 105 1.63 -1.29 -7.48
N ILE A 106 0.33 -1.07 -7.33
CA ILE A 106 -0.67 -1.51 -8.31
C ILE A 106 -0.34 -0.94 -9.69
N TRP A 107 0.00 0.35 -9.75
CA TRP A 107 0.42 0.99 -11.00
C TRP A 107 1.72 0.38 -11.56
N CYS A 108 2.73 0.13 -10.73
CA CYS A 108 3.98 -0.51 -11.15
C CYS A 108 3.73 -1.92 -11.70
N LEU A 109 2.93 -2.74 -11.02
CA LEU A 109 2.58 -4.08 -11.47
C LEU A 109 1.88 -4.04 -12.83
N ARG A 110 0.92 -3.11 -13.02
CA ARG A 110 0.29 -2.89 -14.32
C ARG A 110 1.29 -2.49 -15.38
N CYS A 111 2.20 -1.57 -15.10
CA CYS A 111 3.22 -1.13 -16.06
C CYS A 111 4.15 -2.28 -16.47
N GLU A 112 4.66 -3.05 -15.51
CA GLU A 112 5.50 -4.21 -15.79
C GLU A 112 4.75 -5.25 -16.63
N ARG A 113 3.49 -5.55 -16.27
CA ARG A 113 2.65 -6.49 -17.02
C ARG A 113 2.46 -6.04 -18.47
N LYS A 114 1.96 -4.81 -18.67
CA LYS A 114 1.61 -4.27 -20.00
C LYS A 114 2.83 -3.95 -20.88
N ILE A 115 3.91 -3.45 -20.30
CA ILE A 115 5.05 -2.91 -21.05
C ILE A 115 6.20 -3.91 -21.11
N SER A 116 6.59 -4.50 -19.98
CA SER A 116 7.76 -5.38 -19.89
C SER A 116 7.44 -6.83 -20.21
N ARG A 117 6.24 -7.30 -19.83
CA ARG A 117 5.80 -8.70 -20.01
C ARG A 117 4.81 -8.88 -21.18
N ASN A 118 4.62 -7.85 -22.00
CA ASN A 118 3.72 -7.82 -23.16
C ASN A 118 2.27 -8.29 -22.89
N ASP A 119 1.82 -8.19 -21.63
CA ASP A 119 0.51 -8.65 -21.17
C ASP A 119 0.27 -10.17 -21.32
N GLU A 120 1.33 -10.98 -21.47
CA GLU A 120 1.26 -12.45 -21.60
C GLU A 120 0.83 -13.12 -20.28
N PRO A 121 -0.32 -13.84 -20.21
CA PRO A 121 -0.86 -14.41 -18.98
C PRO A 121 0.10 -15.33 -18.21
N GLU A 122 0.91 -16.12 -18.92
CA GLU A 122 1.89 -17.04 -18.35
C GLU A 122 3.02 -16.31 -17.62
N ARG A 123 3.23 -15.03 -17.95
CA ARG A 123 4.24 -14.16 -17.35
C ARG A 123 3.65 -13.22 -16.31
N TRP A 124 2.36 -13.28 -15.98
CA TRP A 124 1.80 -12.41 -14.96
C TRP A 124 2.40 -12.68 -13.57
N HIS A 125 2.41 -11.66 -12.72
CA HIS A 125 2.94 -11.76 -11.37
C HIS A 125 2.13 -12.79 -10.56
N THR A 126 2.84 -13.63 -9.81
CA THR A 126 2.19 -14.58 -8.91
C THR A 126 1.66 -13.87 -7.66
N GLN A 127 0.65 -14.43 -7.00
CA GLN A 127 0.15 -13.86 -5.74
C GLN A 127 1.25 -13.73 -4.68
N GLN A 128 2.15 -14.73 -4.60
CA GLN A 128 3.29 -14.69 -3.67
C GLN A 128 4.28 -13.57 -4.01
N GLU A 129 4.59 -13.36 -5.29
CA GLU A 129 5.45 -12.26 -5.74
C GLU A 129 4.84 -10.91 -5.35
N ILE A 130 3.54 -10.73 -5.61
CA ILE A 130 2.81 -9.49 -5.28
C ILE A 130 2.82 -9.24 -3.77
N ARG A 131 2.49 -10.25 -2.96
CA ARG A 131 2.51 -10.16 -1.49
C ARG A 131 3.90 -9.77 -0.98
N ASN A 132 4.95 -10.45 -1.43
CA ASN A 132 6.31 -10.18 -1.00
C ASN A 132 6.76 -8.76 -1.37
N ARG A 133 6.39 -8.28 -2.56
CA ARG A 133 6.71 -6.91 -3.01
C ARG A 133 6.00 -5.86 -2.17
N TRP A 134 4.73 -6.07 -1.85
CA TRP A 134 3.98 -5.14 -1.02
C TRP A 134 4.53 -5.10 0.42
N ILE A 135 4.78 -6.26 1.04
CA ILE A 135 5.43 -6.35 2.37
C ILE A 135 6.79 -5.64 2.36
N LYS A 136 7.61 -5.88 1.33
CA LYS A 136 8.91 -5.21 1.18
C LYS A 136 8.77 -3.69 1.09
N GLN A 137 7.77 -3.20 0.36
CA GLN A 137 7.55 -1.77 0.18
C GLN A 137 7.12 -1.09 1.49
N ILE A 138 6.17 -1.68 2.22
CA ILE A 138 5.74 -1.15 3.51
C ILE A 138 6.88 -1.19 4.53
N ASN A 139 7.63 -2.28 4.62
CA ASN A 139 8.82 -2.35 5.48
C ASN A 139 9.88 -1.31 5.09
N THR A 140 10.05 -1.03 3.80
CA THR A 140 10.95 0.03 3.35
C THR A 140 10.48 1.40 3.86
N ARG A 141 9.17 1.66 3.89
CA ARG A 141 8.63 2.91 4.48
C ARG A 141 8.84 3.00 5.98
N LEU A 142 8.60 1.92 6.72
CA LEU A 142 8.90 1.83 8.14
C LEU A 142 10.38 2.15 8.43
N ILE A 143 11.30 1.49 7.70
CA ILE A 143 12.75 1.70 7.86
C ILE A 143 13.14 3.15 7.53
N LEU A 144 12.55 3.74 6.48
CA LEU A 144 12.80 5.14 6.13
C LEU A 144 12.31 6.09 7.22
N ASP A 145 11.13 5.84 7.81
CA ASP A 145 10.60 6.65 8.91
C ASP A 145 11.52 6.59 10.14
N CYS A 146 11.97 5.39 10.52
CA CYS A 146 12.95 5.21 11.59
C CYS A 146 14.27 5.95 11.31
N ALA A 147 14.79 5.84 10.08
CA ALA A 147 16.01 6.53 9.68
C ALA A 147 15.86 8.06 9.74
N MET A 148 14.71 8.58 9.30
CA MET A 148 14.39 10.01 9.35
C MET A 148 14.20 10.55 10.77
N ALA A 149 13.88 9.69 11.74
CA ALA A 149 13.79 10.07 13.15
C ALA A 149 15.15 10.26 13.84
N ASN A 150 16.25 10.01 13.14
CA ASN A 150 17.59 10.19 13.69
C ASN A 150 17.95 11.68 13.86
N ALA A 151 17.66 12.24 15.05
CA ALA A 151 17.98 13.61 15.43
C ALA A 151 19.48 13.96 15.35
N LYS A 152 20.38 12.98 15.56
CA LYS A 152 21.83 13.21 15.42
C LYS A 152 22.21 13.50 13.96
N ARG A 153 21.53 12.86 13.01
CA ARG A 153 21.81 13.00 11.57
C ARG A 153 21.06 14.16 10.93
N TYR A 154 19.79 14.38 11.31
CA TYR A 154 18.90 15.32 10.63
C TYR A 154 18.56 16.57 11.47
N GLY A 155 18.98 16.64 12.73
CA GLY A 155 18.77 17.79 13.61
C GLY A 155 17.28 18.20 13.67
N LYS A 156 17.00 19.49 13.46
CA LYS A 156 15.63 20.03 13.44
C LYS A 156 14.74 19.53 12.29
N LYS A 157 15.31 18.82 11.30
CA LYS A 157 14.57 18.21 10.19
C LYS A 157 14.23 16.74 10.45
N ALA A 158 14.67 16.20 11.59
CA ALA A 158 14.33 14.84 11.97
C ALA A 158 12.83 14.72 12.21
N LEU A 159 12.28 13.57 11.84
CA LEU A 159 10.94 13.19 12.25
C LEU A 159 10.93 12.97 13.77
N GLU A 160 9.87 13.37 14.45
CA GLU A 160 9.75 13.07 15.88
C GLU A 160 9.56 11.55 16.07
N GLU A 161 10.30 10.96 17.01
CA GLU A 161 10.20 9.52 17.31
C GLU A 161 8.75 9.15 17.69
N ASP A 162 8.06 10.01 18.45
CA ASP A 162 6.66 9.83 18.79
C ASP A 162 5.73 9.77 17.56
N THR A 163 6.01 10.53 16.50
CA THR A 163 5.25 10.42 15.25
C THR A 163 5.46 9.06 14.59
N VAL A 164 6.67 8.49 14.63
CA VAL A 164 6.96 7.15 14.10
C VAL A 164 6.21 6.09 14.92
N LEU A 165 6.33 6.16 16.25
CA LEU A 165 5.63 5.25 17.17
C LEU A 165 4.11 5.31 16.95
N GLN A 166 3.52 6.51 16.97
CA GLN A 166 2.09 6.69 16.73
C GLN A 166 1.65 6.21 15.35
N THR A 167 2.51 6.24 14.34
CA THR A 167 2.19 5.72 13.00
C THR A 167 2.12 4.19 13.02
N TRP A 168 3.16 3.54 13.52
CA TRP A 168 3.40 2.10 13.33
C TRP A 168 3.06 1.20 14.52
N HIS A 169 2.74 1.77 15.68
CA HIS A 169 2.29 0.99 16.85
C HIS A 169 1.04 0.15 16.51
N ASN A 170 1.00 -1.07 17.04
CA ASN A 170 0.03 -2.15 16.78
C ASN A 170 0.06 -2.67 15.34
N THR A 171 1.18 -2.52 14.63
CA THR A 171 1.31 -2.99 13.25
C THR A 171 2.58 -3.81 13.02
N LEU A 172 3.34 -4.10 14.08
CA LEU A 172 4.66 -4.73 13.98
C LEU A 172 4.62 -6.24 14.27
N GLN A 173 5.62 -6.94 13.78
CA GLN A 173 5.88 -8.34 14.14
C GLN A 173 6.48 -8.42 15.53
N ASN A 174 5.91 -9.27 16.39
CA ASN A 174 6.39 -9.52 17.75
C ASN A 174 6.56 -8.22 18.55
N GLU A 175 5.58 -7.32 18.43
CA GLU A 175 5.62 -5.99 19.04
C GLU A 175 5.78 -6.04 20.56
N ASP A 176 5.18 -7.04 21.22
CA ASP A 176 5.29 -7.27 22.67
C ASP A 176 6.72 -7.52 23.16
N SER A 177 7.62 -7.92 22.26
CA SER A 177 9.04 -8.16 22.56
C SER A 177 9.91 -6.93 22.32
N LEU A 178 9.34 -5.83 21.80
CA LEU A 178 10.07 -4.59 21.52
C LEU A 178 10.00 -3.63 22.72
N PRO A 179 11.03 -2.79 22.92
CA PRO A 179 10.94 -1.72 23.90
C PRO A 179 9.90 -0.67 23.48
N ASP A 180 9.38 0.09 24.45
CA ASP A 180 8.41 1.18 24.21
C ASP A 180 8.85 2.14 23.10
N ASN A 181 10.16 2.44 23.05
CA ASN A 181 10.78 3.18 21.96
C ASN A 181 11.68 2.28 21.11
N TRP A 182 11.08 1.61 20.13
CA TRP A 182 11.75 0.71 19.19
C TRP A 182 12.32 1.39 17.94
N VAL A 183 12.20 2.72 17.79
CA VAL A 183 12.53 3.45 16.55
C VAL A 183 13.98 3.21 16.09
N ARG A 184 14.88 2.85 17.00
CA ARG A 184 16.29 2.58 16.71
C ARG A 184 16.66 1.10 16.74
N GLU A 185 15.69 0.23 17.02
CA GLU A 185 15.93 -1.20 17.08
C GLU A 185 16.12 -1.77 15.67
N PRO A 186 17.14 -2.62 15.47
CA PRO A 186 17.34 -3.29 14.20
C PRO A 186 16.27 -4.38 14.00
N GLY A 187 15.86 -4.59 12.75
CA GLY A 187 15.01 -5.73 12.39
C GLY A 187 13.52 -5.58 12.70
N VAL A 188 13.04 -4.38 13.00
CA VAL A 188 11.60 -4.11 13.16
C VAL A 188 10.90 -4.20 11.80
N LEU A 189 9.84 -5.02 11.72
CA LEU A 189 9.09 -5.33 10.50
C LEU A 189 7.57 -5.26 10.76
N VAL A 190 6.77 -5.03 9.72
CA VAL A 190 5.29 -5.04 9.81
C VAL A 190 4.69 -6.45 9.88
N GLY A 191 3.66 -6.60 10.70
CA GLY A 191 3.07 -7.89 11.10
C GLY A 191 1.88 -8.37 10.29
N ILE A 192 2.11 -8.80 9.05
CA ILE A 192 1.01 -9.10 8.11
C ILE A 192 0.88 -10.61 7.87
N GLY A 193 -0.25 -11.17 8.32
CA GLY A 193 -0.55 -12.60 8.20
C GLY A 193 -0.09 -13.47 9.37
N LEU A 194 0.23 -12.90 10.54
CA LEU A 194 0.56 -13.67 11.75
C LEU A 194 -0.69 -14.12 12.55
N ASN A 195 -1.82 -13.41 12.45
CA ASN A 195 -3.04 -13.80 13.16
C ASN A 195 -3.67 -15.12 12.67
N ASN A 196 -3.46 -15.50 11.39
CA ASN A 196 -3.93 -16.80 10.88
C ASN A 196 -3.05 -17.99 11.31
N ARG A 197 -1.91 -17.76 11.96
CA ARG A 197 -1.03 -18.85 12.44
C ARG A 197 -1.26 -19.20 13.91
N LEU A 198 -1.90 -18.33 14.69
CA LEU A 198 -2.14 -18.54 16.13
C LEU A 198 -3.54 -19.08 16.45
N GLN A 199 -4.48 -19.11 15.50
CA GLN A 199 -5.82 -19.69 15.69
C GLN A 199 -5.93 -21.19 15.31
N GLY A 200 -4.82 -21.85 15.00
CA GLY A 200 -4.83 -23.21 14.43
C GLY A 200 -4.23 -24.32 15.30
N HIS A 201 -3.95 -24.08 16.59
CA HIS A 201 -3.22 -25.08 17.40
C HIS A 201 -3.64 -25.23 18.87
N ASP A 202 -4.84 -24.78 19.25
CA ASP A 202 -5.42 -25.06 20.57
C ASP A 202 -6.86 -25.59 20.39
N ASN A 203 -6.98 -26.86 20.04
CA ASN A 203 -8.13 -27.72 20.32
C ASN A 203 -7.79 -29.15 19.90
N ASP A 204 -6.97 -29.82 20.71
CA ASP A 204 -6.98 -31.28 20.86
C ASP A 204 -6.55 -31.59 22.30
N SER A 205 -7.53 -31.78 23.17
CA SER A 205 -7.43 -32.44 24.48
C SER A 205 -8.75 -33.13 24.76
#